data_AF-A0A2C9W2Z8-F1
#
_entry.id   AF-A0A2C9W2Z8-F1
#
_cell.length_a   1.000
_cell.length_b   1.000
_cell.length_c   1.000
_cell.angle_alpha   90.00
_cell.angle_beta   90.00
_cell.angle_gamma   90.00
#
_symmetry.space_group_name_H-M   'P 1'
#
loop_
_entity.id
_entity.type
_entity.pdbx_description
1 polymer ?
#
loop_
_entity_poly.entity_id
_entity_poly.type
_entity_poly.pdbx_seq_one_letter_code
_entity_poly.pdbx_strand_id
1 'polypeptide(L)'
;MAADKEVETVIVGNYEEMETEGKPKDMKTILSKFLWHGGSAYDAWFSCASNQVAQVLLTLPYSFSQLGMASGILFQLFYGLLGSWTAYLISILYVEYRTRKEREKVDFRNHVIQWFEVLDGLLGKYWRNVGLAFNCTFLLFGSVIQLIACASNIYYINDNLDKRTWTYIFGACCATTVFIPSFHNYRMWSFLGLLMTTYTAWYLTIASLLHGQVEGVKHSGPTKMVLYFTGATNILYTFGGHAVTVEIMHAMWKPQKFKAIYLLATLYVLTLTLPSAAAVYWAFGDLLLNHSNAFSLLPRSPFRDMAVILMLIHQFITFGFACTPLYFVWEKAIGLHECKSLCKRAAARLPVVIPIWFLAIIFPFFGPINSTVGSLLVSFTVYIIPALAHTFTFKSAAARENAVEQPPRFVGRWVGTYVINVFVVIWVLIVGFGFGGWASMINFVHQIDTFGLFTKCYQCPPPLPNNLNATNAAPPLYHPINRTHHL
;
A
#
# COMPACT_ATOMS: atom_id res chain seq x y z
N MET A 1 9.36 -29.63 -27.71
CA MET A 1 9.86 -30.32 -26.49
C MET A 1 11.37 -30.23 -26.31
N ALA A 2 12.21 -30.31 -27.36
CA ALA A 2 13.66 -30.09 -27.22
C ALA A 2 14.03 -28.59 -27.10
N ALA A 3 13.40 -27.71 -27.89
CA ALA A 3 13.65 -26.26 -27.85
C ALA A 3 13.23 -25.59 -26.52
N ASP A 4 12.13 -26.03 -25.90
CA ASP A 4 11.73 -25.54 -24.57
C ASP A 4 12.74 -25.93 -23.48
N LYS A 5 13.36 -27.11 -23.59
CA LYS A 5 14.39 -27.56 -22.65
C LYS A 5 15.69 -26.79 -22.83
N GLU A 6 16.08 -26.47 -24.06
CA GLU A 6 17.27 -25.64 -24.33
C GLU A 6 17.10 -24.19 -23.85
N VAL A 7 15.91 -23.61 -24.02
CA VAL A 7 15.62 -22.27 -23.49
C VAL A 7 15.60 -22.30 -21.96
N GLU A 8 15.03 -23.34 -21.35
CA GLU A 8 15.02 -23.50 -19.89
C GLU A 8 16.44 -23.76 -19.33
N THR A 9 17.31 -24.52 -20.02
CA THR A 9 18.70 -24.75 -19.60
C THR A 9 19.62 -23.57 -19.88
N VAL A 10 19.40 -22.77 -20.93
CA VAL A 10 20.14 -21.52 -21.17
C VAL A 10 19.72 -20.44 -20.17
N ILE A 11 18.43 -20.38 -19.83
CA ILE A 11 17.92 -19.51 -18.76
C ILE A 11 18.52 -19.94 -17.41
N VAL A 12 18.51 -21.23 -17.07
CA VAL A 12 19.09 -21.75 -15.81
C VAL A 12 20.61 -21.63 -15.77
N GLY A 13 21.32 -21.84 -16.88
CA GLY A 13 22.77 -21.73 -17.00
C GLY A 13 23.27 -20.31 -16.75
N ASN A 14 22.54 -19.28 -17.22
CA ASN A 14 22.84 -17.89 -16.91
C ASN A 14 22.53 -17.50 -15.44
N TYR A 15 21.71 -18.27 -14.72
CA TYR A 15 21.50 -18.08 -13.28
C TYR A 15 22.60 -18.75 -12.43
N GLU A 16 23.18 -19.87 -12.87
CA GLU A 16 24.31 -20.52 -12.18
C GLU A 16 25.66 -19.84 -12.45
N GLU A 17 25.92 -19.32 -13.66
CA GLU A 17 27.11 -18.51 -13.96
C GLU A 17 27.10 -17.12 -13.28
N MET A 18 26.05 -16.81 -12.51
CA MET A 18 25.94 -15.58 -11.71
C MET A 18 26.66 -15.68 -10.35
N GLU A 19 27.20 -16.85 -9.95
CA GLU A 19 28.02 -17.01 -8.75
C GLU A 19 29.18 -18.02 -8.92
N THR A 20 30.31 -17.64 -9.54
CA THR A 20 31.63 -18.09 -9.05
C THR A 20 32.76 -17.30 -9.72
N GLU A 21 33.23 -16.24 -9.06
CA GLU A 21 34.65 -15.92 -9.08
C GLU A 21 35.15 -15.67 -7.65
N GLY A 22 35.86 -16.69 -7.17
CA GLY A 22 36.86 -16.74 -6.10
C GLY A 22 36.81 -15.72 -4.95
N LYS A 23 36.36 -16.17 -3.77
CA LYS A 23 37.04 -15.95 -2.47
C LYS A 23 36.48 -16.90 -1.39
N PRO A 24 37.32 -17.35 -0.42
CA PRO A 24 36.92 -18.37 0.57
C PRO A 24 35.80 -17.87 1.49
N LYS A 25 34.87 -18.77 1.82
CA LYS A 25 33.59 -18.49 2.51
C LYS A 25 33.80 -18.34 4.02
N ASP A 26 33.60 -17.12 4.53
CA ASP A 26 33.51 -16.80 5.97
C ASP A 26 32.05 -16.92 6.47
N MET A 27 31.84 -17.36 7.71
CA MET A 27 30.52 -17.70 8.28
C MET A 27 29.63 -16.46 8.46
N LYS A 28 30.23 -15.28 8.68
CA LYS A 28 29.53 -13.98 8.61
C LYS A 28 28.98 -13.68 7.23
N THR A 29 29.68 -14.12 6.17
CA THR A 29 29.26 -13.95 4.78
C THR A 29 28.08 -14.87 4.44
N ILE A 30 27.98 -16.05 5.06
CA ILE A 30 26.84 -16.95 4.89
C ILE A 30 25.60 -16.40 5.60
N LEU A 31 25.72 -15.92 6.84
CA LEU A 31 24.62 -15.30 7.56
C LEU A 31 24.16 -14.00 6.87
N SER A 32 25.12 -13.20 6.38
CA SER A 32 24.84 -12.00 5.59
C SER A 32 24.18 -12.34 4.25
N LYS A 33 24.65 -13.37 3.54
CA LYS A 33 23.99 -13.86 2.32
C LYS A 33 22.58 -14.38 2.60
N PHE A 34 22.37 -15.12 3.68
CA PHE A 34 21.04 -15.65 4.02
C PHE A 34 20.04 -14.54 4.42
N LEU A 35 20.48 -13.55 5.19
CA LEU A 35 19.63 -12.46 5.67
C LEU A 35 19.40 -11.36 4.61
N TRP A 36 20.38 -11.10 3.75
CA TRP A 36 20.37 -9.97 2.83
C TRP A 36 20.25 -10.37 1.34
N HIS A 37 20.62 -11.58 0.91
CA HIS A 37 20.37 -12.00 -0.48
C HIS A 37 18.91 -12.44 -0.67
N GLY A 38 18.08 -11.47 -1.09
CA GLY A 38 16.70 -11.68 -1.50
C GLY A 38 16.56 -12.02 -3.00
N GLY A 39 15.40 -12.55 -3.35
CA GLY A 39 15.00 -12.83 -4.75
C GLY A 39 14.17 -14.10 -4.90
N SER A 40 13.96 -14.83 -3.80
CA SER A 40 13.10 -16.01 -3.77
C SER A 40 11.63 -15.64 -3.96
N ALA A 41 10.81 -16.64 -4.31
CA ALA A 41 9.37 -16.47 -4.38
C ALA A 41 8.75 -16.04 -3.03
N TYR A 42 9.34 -16.48 -1.92
CA TYR A 42 8.89 -16.11 -0.56
C TYR A 42 9.16 -14.63 -0.28
N ASP A 43 10.31 -14.10 -0.68
CA ASP A 43 10.64 -12.68 -0.49
C ASP A 43 9.67 -11.76 -1.24
N ALA A 44 9.33 -12.14 -2.47
CA ALA A 44 8.32 -11.45 -3.26
C ALA A 44 6.94 -11.57 -2.62
N TRP A 45 6.57 -12.75 -2.11
CA TRP A 45 5.29 -12.96 -1.41
C TRP A 45 5.17 -12.10 -0.16
N PHE A 46 6.19 -12.09 0.71
CA PHE A 46 6.23 -11.25 1.92
C PHE A 46 6.09 -9.76 1.56
N SER A 47 6.81 -9.31 0.53
CA SER A 47 6.77 -7.92 0.08
C SER A 47 5.40 -7.55 -0.48
N CYS A 48 4.80 -8.41 -1.32
CA CYS A 48 3.47 -8.19 -1.89
C CYS A 48 2.37 -8.20 -0.81
N ALA A 49 2.43 -9.12 0.14
CA ALA A 49 1.44 -9.24 1.20
C ALA A 49 1.53 -8.05 2.18
N SER A 50 2.74 -7.72 2.65
CA SER A 50 2.97 -6.58 3.55
C SER A 50 2.55 -5.24 2.94
N ASN A 51 2.84 -5.04 1.65
CA ASN A 51 2.49 -3.80 0.94
C ASN A 51 0.97 -3.65 0.69
N GLN A 52 0.23 -4.76 0.55
CA GLN A 52 -1.22 -4.74 0.35
C GLN A 52 -2.00 -4.47 1.66
N VAL A 53 -1.61 -5.10 2.78
CA VAL A 53 -2.41 -5.01 4.04
C VAL A 53 -2.28 -3.63 4.69
N ALA A 54 -1.11 -3.01 4.57
CA ALA A 54 -0.65 -1.75 5.17
C ALA A 54 -1.67 -0.97 6.03
N GLN A 55 -1.84 0.31 5.72
CA GLN A 55 -2.65 1.19 6.55
C GLN A 55 -4.16 1.02 6.32
N VAL A 56 -4.53 0.41 5.19
CA VAL A 56 -5.91 0.13 4.80
C VAL A 56 -6.61 -0.81 5.77
N LEU A 57 -5.86 -1.71 6.43
CA LEU A 57 -6.39 -2.56 7.49
C LEU A 57 -7.18 -1.77 8.56
N LEU A 58 -6.72 -0.57 8.91
CA LEU A 58 -7.35 0.25 9.94
C LEU A 58 -8.56 1.06 9.45
N THR A 59 -8.73 1.24 8.13
CA THR A 59 -9.85 1.98 7.52
C THR A 59 -10.91 1.10 6.89
N LEU A 60 -10.63 -0.17 6.65
CA LEU A 60 -11.59 -1.10 6.07
C LEU A 60 -12.88 -1.26 6.90
N PRO A 61 -12.85 -1.31 8.25
CA PRO A 61 -14.09 -1.26 9.03
C PRO A 61 -14.93 0.00 8.76
N TYR A 62 -14.26 1.15 8.61
CA TYR A 62 -14.93 2.40 8.20
C TYR A 62 -15.57 2.27 6.81
N SER A 63 -14.88 1.71 5.82
CA SER A 63 -15.49 1.42 4.51
C SER A 63 -16.71 0.51 4.62
N PHE A 64 -16.68 -0.49 5.50
CA PHE A 64 -17.80 -1.40 5.72
C PHE A 64 -18.99 -0.67 6.35
N SER A 65 -18.76 0.31 7.22
CA SER A 65 -19.85 1.17 7.72
C SER A 65 -20.45 2.08 6.64
N GLN A 66 -19.69 2.44 5.61
CA GLN A 66 -20.17 3.24 4.48
C GLN A 66 -20.94 2.41 3.43
N LEU A 67 -20.51 1.17 3.19
CA LEU A 67 -21.02 0.28 2.15
C LEU A 67 -22.09 -0.70 2.66
N GLY A 68 -22.09 -0.99 3.96
CA GLY A 68 -22.73 -2.16 4.54
C GLY A 68 -21.90 -3.43 4.37
N MET A 69 -22.21 -4.46 5.16
CA MET A 69 -21.44 -5.71 5.26
C MET A 69 -21.34 -6.44 3.91
N ALA A 70 -22.49 -6.68 3.26
CA ALA A 70 -22.54 -7.44 2.02
C ALA A 70 -21.76 -6.75 0.89
N SER A 71 -21.98 -5.45 0.69
CA SER A 71 -21.26 -4.68 -0.33
C SER A 71 -19.77 -4.58 -0.01
N GLY A 72 -19.40 -4.40 1.27
CA GLY A 72 -18.00 -4.41 1.71
C GLY A 72 -17.26 -5.71 1.38
N ILE A 73 -17.88 -6.87 1.65
CA ILE A 73 -17.32 -8.18 1.31
C ILE A 73 -17.21 -8.36 -0.21
N LEU A 74 -18.28 -8.06 -0.95
CA LEU A 74 -18.30 -8.21 -2.41
C LEU A 74 -17.24 -7.33 -3.08
N PHE A 75 -17.10 -6.07 -2.66
CA PHE A 75 -16.08 -5.18 -3.21
C PHE A 75 -14.66 -5.59 -2.85
N GLN A 76 -14.41 -6.11 -1.64
CA GLN A 76 -13.08 -6.64 -1.29
C GLN A 76 -12.70 -7.82 -2.19
N LEU A 77 -13.60 -8.79 -2.37
CA LEU A 77 -13.35 -9.93 -3.26
C LEU A 77 -13.17 -9.49 -4.71
N PHE A 78 -14.05 -8.60 -5.17
CA PHE A 78 -14.04 -8.11 -6.54
C PHE A 78 -12.76 -7.32 -6.87
N TYR A 79 -12.39 -6.34 -6.05
CA TYR A 79 -11.16 -5.56 -6.27
C TYR A 79 -9.89 -6.38 -6.00
N GLY A 80 -9.92 -7.38 -5.11
CA GLY A 80 -8.83 -8.34 -4.97
C GLY A 80 -8.59 -9.15 -6.24
N LEU A 81 -9.67 -9.61 -6.90
CA LEU A 81 -9.58 -10.31 -8.20
C LEU A 81 -9.14 -9.37 -9.32
N LEU A 82 -9.70 -8.16 -9.42
CA LEU A 82 -9.30 -7.17 -10.42
C LEU A 82 -7.83 -6.74 -10.25
N GLY A 83 -7.39 -6.51 -9.01
CA GLY A 83 -6.00 -6.16 -8.71
C GLY A 83 -5.04 -7.29 -9.06
N SER A 84 -5.41 -8.54 -8.75
CA SER A 84 -4.65 -9.72 -9.16
C SER A 84 -4.57 -9.86 -10.69
N TRP A 85 -5.67 -9.57 -11.39
CA TRP A 85 -5.71 -9.56 -12.85
C TRP A 85 -4.76 -8.52 -13.43
N THR A 86 -4.78 -7.27 -12.94
CA THR A 86 -3.89 -6.24 -13.48
C THR A 86 -2.43 -6.45 -13.08
N ALA A 87 -2.15 -7.04 -11.91
CA ALA A 87 -0.80 -7.48 -11.55
C ALA A 87 -0.28 -8.59 -12.50
N TYR A 88 -1.17 -9.51 -12.91
CA TYR A 88 -0.87 -10.48 -13.97
C TYR A 88 -0.52 -9.80 -15.30
N LEU A 89 -1.26 -8.76 -15.71
CA LEU A 89 -0.95 -8.00 -16.93
C LEU A 89 0.42 -7.28 -16.83
N ILE A 90 0.73 -6.64 -15.70
CA ILE A 90 2.03 -6.00 -15.47
C ILE A 90 3.15 -7.04 -15.54
N SER A 91 2.93 -8.24 -14.99
CA SER A 91 3.90 -9.34 -15.06
C SER A 91 4.20 -9.77 -16.50
N ILE A 92 3.17 -9.90 -17.35
CA ILE A 92 3.36 -10.19 -18.78
C ILE A 92 4.13 -9.07 -19.46
N LEU A 93 3.72 -7.81 -19.26
CA LEU A 93 4.38 -6.65 -19.87
C LEU A 93 5.84 -6.54 -19.46
N TYR A 94 6.15 -6.81 -18.18
CA TYR A 94 7.52 -6.83 -17.68
C TYR A 94 8.37 -7.90 -18.37
N VAL A 95 7.87 -9.14 -18.43
CA VAL A 95 8.58 -10.27 -19.06
C VAL A 95 8.79 -9.98 -20.55
N GLU A 96 7.77 -9.47 -21.24
CA GLU A 96 7.83 -9.08 -22.65
C GLU A 96 8.91 -8.01 -22.90
N TYR A 97 8.91 -6.94 -22.10
CA TYR A 97 9.91 -5.87 -22.20
C TYR A 97 11.32 -6.40 -21.96
N ARG A 98 11.52 -7.16 -20.88
CA ARG A 98 12.81 -7.71 -20.51
C ARG A 98 13.36 -8.62 -21.59
N THR A 99 12.55 -9.56 -22.09
CA THR A 99 12.98 -10.48 -23.15
C THR A 99 13.32 -9.75 -24.45
N ARG A 100 12.58 -8.69 -24.83
CA ARG A 100 12.93 -7.86 -26.00
C ARG A 100 14.29 -7.18 -25.81
N LYS A 101 14.56 -6.62 -24.64
CA LYS A 101 15.83 -5.95 -24.34
C LYS A 101 17.02 -6.90 -24.23
N GLU A 102 16.81 -8.10 -23.69
CA GLU A 102 17.82 -9.15 -23.66
C GLU A 102 18.17 -9.63 -25.08
N ARG A 103 17.19 -9.71 -26.00
CA ARG A 103 17.46 -9.97 -27.44
C ARG A 103 18.28 -8.87 -28.11
N GLU A 104 18.13 -7.62 -27.64
CA GLU A 104 18.96 -6.46 -28.04
C GLU A 104 20.32 -6.42 -27.33
N LYS A 105 20.67 -7.44 -26.52
CA LYS A 105 21.93 -7.54 -25.74
C LYS A 105 22.12 -6.45 -24.69
N VAL A 106 21.02 -5.90 -24.14
CA VAL A 106 21.08 -4.97 -23.00
C VAL A 106 21.24 -5.75 -21.70
N ASP A 107 22.20 -5.35 -20.86
CA ASP A 107 22.42 -5.92 -19.52
C ASP A 107 21.78 -5.05 -18.43
N PHE A 108 21.16 -5.71 -17.44
CA PHE A 108 20.46 -5.09 -16.32
C PHE A 108 21.16 -5.29 -14.96
N ARG A 109 22.38 -5.84 -14.90
CA ARG A 109 23.09 -6.16 -13.64
C ARG A 109 23.14 -5.00 -12.61
N ASN A 110 23.31 -3.76 -13.07
CA ASN A 110 23.42 -2.58 -12.21
C ASN A 110 22.24 -1.60 -12.36
N HIS A 111 21.15 -2.02 -13.01
CA HIS A 111 20.04 -1.14 -13.34
C HIS A 111 18.71 -1.74 -12.92
N VAL A 112 18.04 -1.08 -11.97
CA VAL A 112 16.70 -1.46 -11.53
C VAL A 112 15.67 -0.98 -12.56
N ILE A 113 15.03 -1.93 -13.24
CA ILE A 113 13.93 -1.65 -14.17
C ILE A 113 12.74 -1.08 -13.38
N GLN A 114 12.14 -0.01 -13.89
CA GLN A 114 10.96 0.63 -13.30
C GLN A 114 9.78 0.62 -14.28
N TRP A 115 8.57 0.82 -13.75
CA TRP A 115 7.34 0.73 -14.56
C TRP A 115 7.31 1.67 -15.78
N PHE A 116 7.79 2.91 -15.64
CA PHE A 116 7.80 3.85 -16.76
C PHE A 116 8.75 3.41 -17.90
N GLU A 117 9.81 2.66 -17.59
CA GLU A 117 10.76 2.15 -18.58
C GLU A 117 10.13 1.00 -19.39
N VAL A 118 9.36 0.13 -18.72
CA VAL A 118 8.55 -0.91 -19.37
C VAL A 118 7.55 -0.27 -20.35
N LEU A 119 6.89 0.79 -19.92
CA LEU A 119 5.95 1.54 -20.77
C LEU A 119 6.66 2.23 -21.96
N ASP A 120 7.83 2.83 -21.74
CA ASP A 120 8.62 3.45 -22.82
C ASP A 120 9.03 2.41 -23.87
N GLY A 121 9.58 1.28 -23.43
CA GLY A 121 10.09 0.26 -24.32
C GLY A 121 9.03 -0.48 -25.14
N LEU A 122 7.80 -0.56 -24.63
CA LEU A 122 6.71 -1.26 -25.32
C LEU A 122 5.79 -0.33 -26.11
N LEU A 123 5.56 0.89 -25.63
CA LEU A 123 4.53 1.80 -26.17
C LEU A 123 5.04 3.21 -26.49
N GLY A 124 6.27 3.55 -26.10
CA GLY A 124 6.94 4.80 -26.41
C GLY A 124 6.76 5.92 -25.37
N LYS A 125 7.38 7.08 -25.68
CA LYS A 125 7.60 8.20 -24.75
C LYS A 125 6.33 8.79 -24.14
N TYR A 126 5.20 8.78 -24.86
CA TYR A 126 3.93 9.28 -24.31
C TYR A 126 3.49 8.43 -23.12
N TRP A 127 3.50 7.10 -23.27
CA TRP A 127 3.15 6.15 -22.22
C TRP A 127 4.13 6.19 -21.05
N ARG A 128 5.42 6.39 -21.34
CA ARG A 128 6.42 6.66 -20.30
C ARG A 128 6.02 7.84 -19.42
N ASN A 129 5.69 8.98 -20.01
CA ASN A 129 5.39 10.19 -19.25
C ASN A 129 4.10 10.04 -18.44
N VAL A 130 3.07 9.40 -19.00
CA VAL A 130 1.82 9.07 -18.29
C VAL A 130 2.11 8.15 -17.10
N GLY A 131 2.87 7.07 -17.33
CA GLY A 131 3.24 6.13 -16.28
C GLY A 131 4.09 6.75 -15.18
N LEU A 132 5.03 7.61 -15.54
CA LEU A 132 5.87 8.35 -14.59
C LEU A 132 5.03 9.30 -13.73
N ALA A 133 4.17 10.11 -14.35
CA ALA A 133 3.32 11.07 -13.64
C ALA A 133 2.41 10.36 -12.63
N PHE A 134 1.61 9.40 -13.08
CA PHE A 134 0.68 8.69 -12.19
C PHE A 134 1.38 7.86 -11.11
N ASN A 135 2.48 7.17 -11.43
CA ASN A 135 3.19 6.37 -10.45
C ASN A 135 3.89 7.26 -9.40
N CYS A 136 4.60 8.31 -9.81
CA CYS A 136 5.24 9.24 -8.87
C CYS A 136 4.24 9.98 -8.00
N THR A 137 3.13 10.47 -8.56
CA THR A 137 2.08 11.12 -7.76
C THR A 137 1.45 10.14 -6.77
N PHE A 138 1.18 8.90 -7.20
CA PHE A 138 0.63 7.87 -6.31
C PHE A 138 1.59 7.52 -5.18
N LEU A 139 2.88 7.31 -5.46
CA LEU A 139 3.90 7.05 -4.44
C LEU A 139 4.05 8.21 -3.46
N LEU A 140 4.02 9.46 -3.95
CA LEU A 140 4.10 10.65 -3.11
C LEU A 140 2.95 10.71 -2.11
N PHE A 141 1.71 10.56 -2.57
CA PHE A 141 0.55 10.53 -1.68
C PHE A 141 0.49 9.26 -0.82
N GLY A 142 1.00 8.13 -1.31
CA GLY A 142 1.19 6.92 -0.52
C GLY A 142 2.07 7.19 0.69
N SER A 143 3.20 7.88 0.51
CA SER A 143 4.08 8.31 1.60
C SER A 143 3.42 9.32 2.55
N VAL A 144 2.61 10.26 2.04
CA VAL A 144 1.80 11.18 2.86
C VAL A 144 0.86 10.38 3.78
N ILE A 145 0.15 9.40 3.23
CA ILE A 145 -0.77 8.54 3.98
C ILE A 145 -0.06 7.77 5.09
N GLN A 146 1.10 7.17 4.80
CA GLN A 146 1.87 6.45 5.82
C GLN A 146 2.36 7.38 6.93
N LEU A 147 2.75 8.61 6.61
CA LEU A 147 3.18 9.59 7.62
C LEU A 147 2.02 10.03 8.53
N ILE A 148 0.86 10.35 7.95
CA ILE A 148 -0.37 10.66 8.71
C ILE A 148 -0.76 9.48 9.60
N ALA A 149 -0.61 8.27 9.09
CA ALA A 149 -0.93 7.04 9.82
C ALA A 149 -0.03 6.82 11.04
N CYS A 150 1.28 7.07 10.91
CA CYS A 150 2.21 7.04 12.06
C CYS A 150 1.73 7.97 13.16
N ALA A 151 1.42 9.23 12.82
CA ALA A 151 0.95 10.24 13.76
C ALA A 151 -0.42 9.89 14.37
N SER A 152 -1.34 9.31 13.57
CA SER A 152 -2.64 8.88 14.07
C SER A 152 -2.53 7.70 15.03
N ASN A 153 -1.63 6.75 14.78
CA ASN A 153 -1.51 5.55 15.60
C ASN A 153 -0.88 5.86 16.96
N ILE A 154 0.23 6.60 16.99
CA ILE A 154 0.87 7.00 18.25
C ILE A 154 -0.05 7.84 19.14
N TYR A 155 -0.94 8.65 18.55
CA TYR A 155 -1.92 9.44 19.29
C TYR A 155 -2.85 8.57 20.16
N TYR A 156 -3.14 7.33 19.74
CA TYR A 156 -3.97 6.43 20.55
C TYR A 156 -3.23 5.85 21.76
N ILE A 157 -1.89 5.84 21.74
CA ILE A 157 -1.05 5.51 22.91
C ILE A 157 -0.87 6.75 23.79
N ASN A 158 -0.52 7.88 23.18
CA ASN A 158 -0.16 9.10 23.86
C ASN A 158 -0.87 10.30 23.21
N ASP A 159 -1.95 10.73 23.86
CA ASP A 159 -2.81 11.83 23.48
C ASP A 159 -2.36 13.19 24.04
N ASN A 160 -1.22 13.25 24.74
CA ASN A 160 -0.66 14.52 25.27
C ASN A 160 -0.22 15.49 24.17
N LEU A 161 0.10 14.96 22.98
CA LEU A 161 0.42 15.77 21.80
C LEU A 161 -0.68 15.59 20.76
N ASP A 162 -1.05 16.68 20.10
CA ASP A 162 -2.00 16.61 18.98
C ASP A 162 -1.41 15.86 17.77
N LYS A 163 -2.29 15.29 16.92
CA LYS A 163 -1.87 14.50 15.74
C LYS A 163 -0.94 15.27 14.82
N ARG A 164 -1.11 16.59 14.67
CA ARG A 164 -0.23 17.44 13.86
C ARG A 164 1.17 17.54 14.47
N THR A 165 1.28 17.66 15.78
CA THR A 165 2.56 17.67 16.49
C THR A 165 3.28 16.34 16.37
N TRP A 166 2.55 15.23 16.49
CA TRP A 166 3.08 13.90 16.17
C TRP A 166 3.54 13.78 14.71
N THR A 167 2.85 14.45 13.78
CA THR A 167 3.24 14.49 12.36
C THR A 167 4.58 15.23 12.16
N TYR A 168 4.90 16.26 12.95
CA TYR A 168 6.23 16.87 12.93
C TYR A 168 7.31 15.89 13.40
N ILE A 169 7.08 15.19 14.52
CA ILE A 169 8.04 14.23 15.07
C ILE A 169 8.28 13.09 14.09
N PHE A 170 7.21 12.45 13.62
CA PHE A 170 7.33 11.33 12.68
C PHE A 170 7.81 11.75 11.30
N GLY A 171 7.60 13.00 10.88
CA GLY A 171 8.17 13.53 9.65
C GLY A 171 9.69 13.58 9.72
N ALA A 172 10.25 14.05 10.84
CA ALA A 172 11.70 14.02 11.10
C ALA A 172 12.23 12.57 11.17
N CYS A 173 11.52 11.67 11.86
CA CYS A 173 11.91 10.26 11.90
C CYS A 173 11.89 9.63 10.50
N CYS A 174 10.83 9.83 9.72
CA CYS A 174 10.68 9.26 8.37
C CYS A 174 11.68 9.86 7.38
N ALA A 175 12.14 11.09 7.59
CA ALA A 175 13.21 11.69 6.80
C ALA A 175 14.52 10.89 6.87
N THR A 176 14.76 10.12 7.95
CA THR A 176 15.94 9.25 8.05
C THR A 176 15.95 8.11 7.01
N THR A 177 14.81 7.81 6.37
CA THR A 177 14.76 6.82 5.29
C THR A 177 15.59 7.18 4.06
N VAL A 178 16.02 8.44 3.93
CA VAL A 178 16.96 8.87 2.87
C VAL A 178 18.28 8.09 2.91
N PHE A 179 18.66 7.52 4.05
CA PHE A 179 19.85 6.70 4.22
C PHE A 179 19.67 5.25 3.73
N ILE A 180 18.49 4.85 3.28
CA ILE A 180 18.25 3.48 2.80
C ILE A 180 18.85 3.32 1.39
N PRO A 181 19.86 2.47 1.18
CA PRO A 181 20.61 2.45 -0.07
C PRO A 181 19.89 1.72 -1.22
N SER A 182 19.12 0.66 -0.93
CA SER A 182 18.51 -0.22 -1.95
C SER A 182 17.32 -1.03 -1.42
N PHE A 183 16.45 -1.48 -2.35
CA PHE A 183 15.34 -2.42 -2.09
C PHE A 183 15.78 -3.79 -1.57
N HIS A 184 17.00 -4.21 -1.88
CA HIS A 184 17.49 -5.53 -1.48
C HIS A 184 17.55 -5.70 0.05
N ASN A 185 17.72 -4.59 0.77
CA ASN A 185 17.74 -4.56 2.24
C ASN A 185 16.35 -4.63 2.88
N TYR A 186 15.27 -4.65 2.10
CA TYR A 186 13.91 -4.68 2.64
C TYR A 186 13.38 -6.07 2.97
N ARG A 187 14.09 -7.16 2.66
CA ARG A 187 13.64 -8.54 2.93
C ARG A 187 13.20 -8.76 4.39
N MET A 188 14.06 -8.41 5.35
CA MET A 188 13.75 -8.53 6.77
C MET A 188 12.58 -7.64 7.19
N TRP A 189 12.49 -6.45 6.61
CA TRP A 189 11.44 -5.49 6.88
C TRP A 189 10.08 -5.91 6.30
N SER A 190 10.04 -6.56 5.14
CA SER A 190 8.84 -7.18 4.56
C SER A 190 8.31 -8.31 5.44
N PHE A 191 9.19 -9.19 5.93
CA PHE A 191 8.81 -10.28 6.82
C PHE A 191 8.24 -9.78 8.14
N LEU A 192 8.96 -8.86 8.80
CA LEU A 192 8.47 -8.20 10.02
C LEU A 192 7.17 -7.46 9.75
N GLY A 193 7.06 -6.80 8.59
CA GLY A 193 5.86 -6.15 8.10
C GLY A 193 4.63 -7.04 8.13
N LEU A 194 4.77 -8.25 7.59
CA LEU A 194 3.72 -9.25 7.57
C LEU A 194 3.31 -9.68 8.98
N LEU A 195 4.28 -9.97 9.86
CA LEU A 195 4.00 -10.37 11.24
C LEU A 195 3.21 -9.30 11.99
N MET A 196 3.62 -8.03 11.87
CA MET A 196 2.98 -6.89 12.52
C MET A 196 1.54 -6.68 12.05
N THR A 197 1.29 -6.78 10.74
CA THR A 197 -0.06 -6.65 10.16
C THR A 197 -0.93 -7.85 10.47
N THR A 198 -0.37 -9.06 10.50
CA THR A 198 -1.08 -10.29 10.94
C THR A 198 -1.57 -10.15 12.36
N TYR A 199 -0.67 -9.80 13.29
CA TYR A 199 -1.01 -9.61 14.69
C TYR A 199 -2.13 -8.60 14.84
N THR A 200 -2.01 -7.45 14.16
CA THR A 200 -3.00 -6.40 14.23
C THR A 200 -4.36 -6.84 13.68
N ALA A 201 -4.39 -7.49 12.52
CA ALA A 201 -5.64 -7.93 11.91
C ALA A 201 -6.39 -8.94 12.80
N TRP A 202 -5.66 -9.91 13.34
CA TRP A 202 -6.24 -10.90 14.27
C TRP A 202 -6.61 -10.28 15.60
N TYR A 203 -5.83 -9.33 16.12
CA TYR A 203 -6.22 -8.53 17.29
C TYR A 203 -7.53 -7.80 17.06
N LEU A 204 -7.68 -7.06 15.95
CA LEU A 204 -8.92 -6.36 15.61
C LEU A 204 -10.12 -7.32 15.56
N THR A 205 -9.92 -8.49 14.94
CA THR A 205 -10.95 -9.52 14.81
C THR A 205 -11.37 -10.06 16.17
N ILE A 206 -10.42 -10.57 16.95
CA ILE A 206 -10.67 -11.23 18.24
C ILE A 206 -11.18 -10.22 19.26
N ALA A 207 -10.57 -9.04 19.37
CA ALA A 207 -10.97 -8.02 20.33
C ALA A 207 -12.40 -7.52 20.06
N SER A 208 -12.79 -7.36 18.80
CA SER A 208 -14.17 -6.95 18.45
C SER A 208 -15.19 -8.04 18.77
N LEU A 209 -14.86 -9.31 18.53
CA LEU A 209 -15.73 -10.44 18.87
C LEU A 209 -15.88 -10.59 20.39
N LEU A 210 -14.80 -10.43 21.16
CA LEU A 210 -14.82 -10.49 22.62
C LEU A 210 -15.52 -9.28 23.25
N HIS A 211 -15.37 -8.10 22.65
CA HIS A 211 -16.09 -6.90 23.07
C HIS A 211 -17.60 -7.07 22.88
N GLY A 212 -18.03 -7.78 21.83
CA GLY A 212 -19.43 -7.91 21.46
C GLY A 212 -19.96 -6.63 20.79
N GLN A 213 -21.24 -6.66 20.40
CA GLN A 213 -21.88 -5.48 19.83
C GLN A 213 -22.11 -4.42 20.91
N VAL A 214 -21.77 -3.17 20.60
CA VAL A 214 -22.14 -2.04 21.44
C VAL A 214 -23.68 -2.01 21.56
N GLU A 215 -24.18 -1.78 22.77
CA GLU A 215 -25.62 -1.75 23.02
C GLU A 215 -26.33 -0.72 22.14
N GLY A 216 -27.37 -1.15 21.42
CA GLY A 216 -28.15 -0.28 20.53
C GLY A 216 -27.41 0.20 19.28
N VAL A 217 -26.25 -0.39 18.95
CA VAL A 217 -25.49 -0.02 17.76
C VAL A 217 -26.31 -0.24 16.49
N LYS A 218 -26.26 0.73 15.57
CA LYS A 218 -26.94 0.65 14.28
C LYS A 218 -25.97 0.17 13.21
N HIS A 219 -26.49 -0.63 12.29
CA HIS A 219 -25.81 -1.03 11.05
C HIS A 219 -26.65 -0.55 9.88
N SER A 220 -26.69 0.77 9.67
CA SER A 220 -27.59 1.37 8.69
C SER A 220 -27.18 1.05 7.24
N GLY A 221 -25.93 0.62 7.04
CA GLY A 221 -25.36 0.38 5.72
C GLY A 221 -25.30 1.70 4.92
N PRO A 222 -25.46 1.65 3.58
CA PRO A 222 -25.28 2.83 2.76
C PRO A 222 -26.48 3.77 2.85
N THR A 223 -26.34 4.81 3.66
CA THR A 223 -27.39 5.84 3.86
C THR A 223 -27.30 6.99 2.86
N LYS A 224 -26.14 7.18 2.23
CA LYS A 224 -25.88 8.26 1.26
C LYS A 224 -24.99 7.76 0.12
N MET A 225 -25.28 8.20 -1.11
CA MET A 225 -24.49 7.84 -2.30
C MET A 225 -23.02 8.26 -2.17
N VAL A 226 -22.75 9.43 -1.59
CA VAL A 226 -21.38 9.91 -1.33
C VAL A 226 -20.63 8.93 -0.41
N LEU A 227 -21.27 8.42 0.64
CA LEU A 227 -20.62 7.43 1.52
C LEU A 227 -20.37 6.12 0.77
N TYR A 228 -21.36 5.63 0.01
CA TYR A 228 -21.22 4.38 -0.75
C TYR A 228 -20.01 4.41 -1.68
N PHE A 229 -19.92 5.42 -2.55
CA PHE A 229 -18.81 5.51 -3.50
C PHE A 229 -17.46 5.85 -2.85
N THR A 230 -17.45 6.61 -1.74
CA THR A 230 -16.23 6.85 -0.93
C THR A 230 -15.71 5.55 -0.30
N GLY A 231 -16.61 4.71 0.22
CA GLY A 231 -16.24 3.41 0.79
C GLY A 231 -15.73 2.45 -0.29
N ALA A 232 -16.39 2.43 -1.45
CA ALA A 232 -15.97 1.60 -2.59
C ALA A 232 -14.57 1.99 -3.08
N THR A 233 -14.25 3.28 -3.18
CA THR A 233 -12.92 3.75 -3.60
C THR A 233 -11.84 3.50 -2.56
N ASN A 234 -12.17 3.55 -1.27
CA ASN A 234 -11.23 3.17 -0.22
C ASN A 234 -10.91 1.65 -0.26
N ILE A 235 -11.87 0.79 -0.63
CA ILE A 235 -11.59 -0.63 -0.90
C ILE A 235 -10.79 -0.79 -2.20
N LEU A 236 -11.10 -0.04 -3.26
CA LEU A 236 -10.31 -0.03 -4.50
C LEU A 236 -8.83 0.30 -4.22
N TYR A 237 -8.57 1.25 -3.30
CA TYR A 237 -7.24 1.62 -2.82
C TYR A 237 -6.52 0.48 -2.08
N THR A 238 -7.24 -0.41 -1.38
CA THR A 238 -6.67 -1.54 -0.62
C THR A 238 -5.79 -2.45 -1.48
N PHE A 239 -6.13 -2.63 -2.75
CA PHE A 239 -5.38 -3.47 -3.68
C PHE A 239 -4.43 -2.66 -4.59
N GLY A 240 -4.01 -1.46 -4.15
CA GLY A 240 -3.23 -0.50 -4.92
C GLY A 240 -1.72 -0.73 -5.00
N GLY A 241 -1.20 -1.92 -4.70
CA GLY A 241 0.25 -2.18 -4.54
C GLY A 241 1.11 -2.12 -5.82
N HIS A 242 0.55 -1.77 -6.97
CA HIS A 242 1.18 -1.97 -8.29
C HIS A 242 2.34 -1.02 -8.58
N ALA A 243 2.43 0.11 -7.87
CA ALA A 243 3.47 1.12 -8.04
C ALA A 243 4.91 0.59 -7.92
N VAL A 244 5.09 -0.45 -7.09
CA VAL A 244 6.39 -1.07 -6.76
C VAL A 244 6.52 -2.50 -7.29
N THR A 245 5.51 -2.97 -8.05
CA THR A 245 5.44 -4.36 -8.51
C THR A 245 6.55 -4.69 -9.49
N VAL A 246 6.95 -3.76 -10.36
CA VAL A 246 8.03 -3.98 -11.33
C VAL A 246 9.38 -4.10 -10.65
N GLU A 247 9.65 -3.26 -9.65
CA GLU A 247 10.86 -3.29 -8.85
C GLU A 247 10.95 -4.60 -8.06
N ILE A 248 9.84 -5.07 -7.48
CA ILE A 248 9.78 -6.38 -6.81
C ILE A 248 10.05 -7.52 -7.81
N MET A 249 9.41 -7.51 -8.98
CA MET A 249 9.62 -8.52 -10.02
C MET A 249 11.07 -8.55 -10.50
N HIS A 250 11.68 -7.38 -10.68
CA HIS A 250 13.06 -7.29 -11.12
C HIS A 250 14.04 -7.82 -10.07
N ALA A 251 13.72 -7.69 -8.78
CA ALA A 251 14.50 -8.28 -7.70
C ALA A 251 14.34 -9.81 -7.59
N MET A 252 13.38 -10.43 -8.29
CA MET A 252 13.17 -11.88 -8.24
C MET A 252 14.14 -12.67 -9.11
N TRP A 253 14.52 -13.85 -8.64
CA TRP A 253 15.24 -14.83 -9.45
C TRP A 253 14.40 -15.35 -10.61
N LYS A 254 13.09 -15.54 -10.44
CA LYS A 254 12.19 -16.02 -11.52
C LYS A 254 10.96 -15.11 -11.65
N PRO A 255 11.07 -13.96 -12.34
CA PRO A 255 9.98 -12.97 -12.42
C PRO A 255 8.68 -13.52 -13.03
N GLN A 256 8.76 -14.55 -13.88
CA GLN A 256 7.60 -15.20 -14.51
C GLN A 256 6.62 -15.81 -13.48
N LYS A 257 7.11 -16.14 -12.27
CA LYS A 257 6.29 -16.68 -11.18
C LYS A 257 5.52 -15.60 -10.40
N PHE A 258 5.81 -14.33 -10.62
CA PHE A 258 5.24 -13.22 -9.85
C PHE A 258 3.71 -13.21 -9.88
N LYS A 259 3.10 -13.47 -11.04
CA LYS A 259 1.63 -13.55 -11.19
C LYS A 259 0.94 -14.49 -10.19
N ALA A 260 1.52 -15.66 -9.92
CA ALA A 260 0.97 -16.61 -8.96
C ALA A 260 1.24 -16.17 -7.52
N ILE A 261 2.43 -15.62 -7.26
CA ILE A 261 2.82 -15.10 -5.94
C ILE A 261 1.92 -13.95 -5.52
N TYR A 262 1.61 -13.01 -6.42
CA TYR A 262 0.73 -11.89 -6.14
C TYR A 262 -0.68 -12.37 -5.78
N LEU A 263 -1.23 -13.32 -6.56
CA LEU A 263 -2.54 -13.91 -6.25
C LEU A 263 -2.56 -14.58 -4.86
N LEU A 264 -1.52 -15.37 -4.53
CA LEU A 264 -1.39 -15.98 -3.21
C LEU A 264 -1.25 -14.94 -2.09
N ALA A 265 -0.55 -13.84 -2.34
CA ALA A 265 -0.46 -12.73 -1.40
C ALA A 265 -1.83 -12.06 -1.20
N THR A 266 -2.59 -11.84 -2.27
CA THR A 266 -3.94 -11.28 -2.19
C THR A 266 -4.92 -12.21 -1.46
N LEU A 267 -4.87 -13.52 -1.71
CA LEU A 267 -5.69 -14.48 -0.96
C LEU A 267 -5.38 -14.45 0.54
N TYR A 268 -4.10 -14.35 0.90
CA TYR A 268 -3.69 -14.18 2.28
C TYR A 268 -4.14 -12.83 2.86
N VAL A 269 -4.01 -11.72 2.12
CA VAL A 269 -4.51 -10.40 2.55
C VAL A 269 -6.01 -10.46 2.86
N LEU A 270 -6.79 -11.19 2.06
CA LEU A 270 -8.23 -11.37 2.31
C LEU A 270 -8.51 -12.09 3.63
N THR A 271 -7.66 -13.02 4.08
CA THR A 271 -7.84 -13.67 5.40
C THR A 271 -7.57 -12.72 6.57
N LEU A 272 -6.82 -11.65 6.36
CA LEU A 272 -6.59 -10.62 7.37
C LEU A 272 -7.67 -9.53 7.31
N THR A 273 -8.02 -9.09 6.11
CA THR A 273 -8.84 -7.90 5.86
C THR A 273 -10.34 -8.16 5.95
N LEU A 274 -10.83 -9.33 5.53
CA LEU A 274 -12.26 -9.65 5.64
C LEU A 274 -12.69 -9.89 7.11
N PRO A 275 -12.02 -10.75 7.90
CA PRO A 275 -12.44 -10.99 9.28
C PRO A 275 -12.32 -9.74 10.15
N SER A 276 -11.23 -8.98 10.01
CA SER A 276 -11.03 -7.76 10.80
C SER A 276 -12.05 -6.68 10.46
N ALA A 277 -12.30 -6.42 9.16
CA ALA A 277 -13.30 -5.44 8.73
C ALA A 277 -14.71 -5.84 9.18
N ALA A 278 -15.08 -7.11 8.98
CA ALA A 278 -16.40 -7.62 9.33
C ALA A 278 -16.62 -7.61 10.85
N ALA A 279 -15.66 -8.08 11.66
CA ALA A 279 -15.80 -8.15 13.10
C ALA A 279 -15.88 -6.75 13.75
N VAL A 280 -15.02 -5.82 13.33
CA VAL A 280 -15.04 -4.44 13.86
C VAL A 280 -16.33 -3.73 13.43
N TYR A 281 -16.76 -3.88 12.17
CA TYR A 281 -18.03 -3.31 11.73
C TYR A 281 -19.23 -3.95 12.45
N TRP A 282 -19.22 -5.26 12.67
CA TRP A 282 -20.26 -5.94 13.43
C TRP A 282 -20.35 -5.43 14.87
N ALA A 283 -19.22 -5.21 15.55
CA ALA A 283 -19.19 -4.72 16.92
C ALA A 283 -19.60 -3.24 17.07
N PHE A 284 -19.16 -2.38 16.14
CA PHE A 284 -19.26 -0.91 16.31
C PHE A 284 -20.18 -0.19 15.31
N GLY A 285 -20.61 -0.85 14.24
CA GLY A 285 -21.60 -0.33 13.29
C GLY A 285 -21.32 1.09 12.81
N ASP A 286 -22.33 1.95 12.88
CA ASP A 286 -22.30 3.33 12.39
C ASP A 286 -21.37 4.26 13.21
N LEU A 287 -20.86 3.84 14.38
CA LEU A 287 -19.88 4.63 15.14
C LEU A 287 -18.59 4.86 14.33
N LEU A 288 -18.27 3.90 13.44
CA LEU A 288 -17.12 3.96 12.54
C LEU A 288 -17.23 5.12 11.54
N LEU A 289 -18.43 5.59 11.19
CA LEU A 289 -18.61 6.72 10.26
C LEU A 289 -17.94 8.01 10.76
N ASN A 290 -17.78 8.14 12.08
CA ASN A 290 -17.13 9.27 12.74
C ASN A 290 -15.71 8.94 13.26
N HIS A 291 -15.24 7.71 13.02
CA HIS A 291 -14.00 7.15 13.56
C HIS A 291 -13.28 6.33 12.48
N SER A 292 -12.50 6.98 11.62
CA SER A 292 -11.97 6.32 10.43
C SER A 292 -10.83 5.33 10.73
N ASN A 293 -10.27 5.34 11.94
CA ASN A 293 -9.23 4.42 12.38
C ASN A 293 -9.81 3.46 13.45
N ALA A 294 -9.80 2.17 13.16
CA ALA A 294 -10.37 1.13 14.02
C ALA A 294 -9.89 1.14 15.48
N PHE A 295 -8.64 1.55 15.75
CA PHE A 295 -8.11 1.60 17.11
C PHE A 295 -8.81 2.62 18.02
N SER A 296 -9.50 3.60 17.44
CA SER A 296 -10.21 4.63 18.22
C SER A 296 -11.41 4.09 19.01
N LEU A 297 -12.01 2.98 18.57
CA LEU A 297 -13.20 2.40 19.20
C LEU A 297 -12.87 1.21 20.10
N LEU A 298 -11.69 0.61 19.96
CA LEU A 298 -11.27 -0.51 20.80
C LEU A 298 -10.72 -0.03 22.16
N PRO A 299 -11.12 -0.68 23.27
CA PRO A 299 -10.73 -0.27 24.61
C PRO A 299 -9.22 -0.39 24.82
N ARG A 300 -8.65 0.56 25.58
CA ARG A 300 -7.23 0.56 25.94
C ARG A 300 -6.88 -0.73 26.70
N SER A 301 -5.87 -1.44 26.21
CA SER A 301 -5.34 -2.67 26.81
C SER A 301 -3.91 -2.89 26.33
N PRO A 302 -3.07 -3.66 27.04
CA PRO A 302 -1.71 -3.97 26.58
C PRO A 302 -1.68 -4.64 25.20
N PHE A 303 -2.68 -5.47 24.87
CA PHE A 303 -2.81 -6.10 23.56
C PHE A 303 -3.15 -5.09 22.46
N ARG A 304 -4.04 -4.13 22.74
CA ARG A 304 -4.31 -3.02 21.83
C ARG A 304 -3.06 -2.20 21.58
N ASP A 305 -2.35 -1.85 22.65
CA ASP A 305 -1.20 -0.97 22.57
C ASP A 305 -0.04 -1.65 21.84
N MET A 306 0.14 -2.96 22.02
CA MET A 306 1.02 -3.78 21.19
C MET A 306 0.63 -3.71 19.71
N ALA A 307 -0.66 -3.88 19.37
CA ALA A 307 -1.12 -3.79 17.98
C ALA A 307 -0.85 -2.39 17.38
N VAL A 308 -1.08 -1.33 18.15
CA VAL A 308 -0.81 0.05 17.72
C VAL A 308 0.69 0.28 17.48
N ILE A 309 1.57 -0.22 18.37
CA ILE A 309 3.04 -0.11 18.23
C ILE A 309 3.53 -0.91 17.02
N LEU A 310 3.04 -2.14 16.84
CA LEU A 310 3.42 -2.97 15.68
C LEU A 310 2.95 -2.34 14.37
N MET A 311 1.74 -1.78 14.33
CA MET A 311 1.31 -0.99 13.18
C MET A 311 2.22 0.21 12.96
N LEU A 312 2.49 1.02 13.98
CA LEU A 312 3.36 2.19 13.86
C LEU A 312 4.72 1.86 13.21
N ILE A 313 5.35 0.76 13.61
CA ILE A 313 6.60 0.26 13.00
C ILE A 313 6.35 -0.16 11.54
N HIS A 314 5.25 -0.87 11.26
CA HIS A 314 4.85 -1.22 9.90
C HIS A 314 4.66 0.01 8.98
N GLN A 315 3.99 1.07 9.46
CA GLN A 315 3.78 2.28 8.66
C GLN A 315 5.10 3.00 8.37
N PHE A 316 6.03 3.02 9.32
CA PHE A 316 7.37 3.56 9.09
C PHE A 316 8.11 2.82 7.97
N ILE A 317 8.05 1.48 7.98
CA ILE A 317 8.63 0.65 6.92
C ILE A 317 7.94 0.91 5.57
N THR A 318 6.61 1.02 5.57
CA THR A 318 5.81 1.27 4.36
C THR A 318 6.07 2.66 3.79
N PHE A 319 6.32 3.66 4.63
CA PHE A 319 6.79 4.98 4.19
C PHE A 319 8.11 4.85 3.42
N GLY A 320 9.07 4.08 3.96
CA GLY A 320 10.33 3.80 3.28
C GLY A 320 10.11 3.15 1.91
N PHE A 321 9.23 2.13 1.83
CA PHE A 321 8.88 1.47 0.57
C PHE A 321 8.27 2.42 -0.46
N ALA A 322 7.38 3.31 -0.06
CA ALA A 322 6.75 4.28 -0.96
C ALA A 322 7.71 5.40 -1.40
N CYS A 323 8.60 5.86 -0.51
CA CYS A 323 9.58 6.91 -0.82
C CYS A 323 10.79 6.43 -1.64
N THR A 324 11.20 5.17 -1.50
CA THR A 324 12.42 4.67 -2.16
C THR A 324 12.40 4.80 -3.69
N PRO A 325 11.32 4.44 -4.42
CA PRO A 325 11.27 4.67 -5.87
C PRO A 325 11.27 6.16 -6.23
N LEU A 326 10.67 7.04 -5.40
CA LEU A 326 10.74 8.49 -5.61
C LEU A 326 12.16 9.02 -5.50
N TYR A 327 12.92 8.52 -4.52
CA TYR A 327 14.34 8.84 -4.38
C TYR A 327 15.13 8.44 -5.63
N PHE A 328 14.89 7.26 -6.20
CA PHE A 328 15.58 6.83 -7.41
C PHE A 328 15.19 7.64 -8.66
N VAL A 329 13.90 7.96 -8.81
CA VAL A 329 13.46 8.84 -9.91
C VAL A 329 14.11 10.23 -9.76
N TRP A 330 14.16 10.78 -8.55
CA TRP A 330 14.79 12.06 -8.27
C TRP A 330 16.31 12.04 -8.52
N GLU A 331 17.00 10.99 -8.05
CA GLU A 331 18.43 10.78 -8.31
C GLU A 331 18.75 10.67 -9.81
N LYS A 332 17.89 10.00 -10.57
CA LYS A 332 17.99 9.93 -12.04
C LYS A 332 17.80 11.33 -12.65
N ALA A 333 16.79 12.07 -12.19
CA ALA A 333 16.49 13.41 -12.70
C ALA A 333 17.64 14.43 -12.48
N ILE A 334 18.34 14.35 -11.35
CA ILE A 334 19.47 15.24 -11.02
C ILE A 334 20.84 14.65 -11.40
N GLY A 335 20.90 13.45 -11.98
CA GLY A 335 22.14 12.80 -12.41
C GLY A 335 23.03 12.23 -11.29
N LEU A 336 22.50 12.02 -10.07
CA LEU A 336 23.25 11.49 -8.91
C LEU A 336 23.10 9.98 -8.68
N HIS A 337 22.34 9.28 -9.54
CA HIS A 337 22.05 7.84 -9.40
C HIS A 337 23.30 6.94 -9.46
N GLU A 338 24.37 7.34 -10.14
CA GLU A 338 25.64 6.59 -10.21
C GLU A 338 26.60 6.89 -9.04
N CYS A 339 26.25 7.85 -8.17
CA CYS A 339 27.14 8.27 -7.08
C CYS A 339 27.30 7.15 -6.03
N LYS A 340 28.56 6.76 -5.74
CA LYS A 340 28.84 5.73 -4.72
C LYS A 340 28.68 6.20 -3.27
N SER A 341 28.69 7.52 -3.03
CA SER A 341 28.61 8.08 -1.67
C SER A 341 27.16 8.13 -1.18
N LEU A 342 26.84 7.33 -0.16
CA LEU A 342 25.51 7.32 0.46
C LEU A 342 25.15 8.67 1.09
N CYS A 343 26.10 9.37 1.71
CA CYS A 343 25.83 10.66 2.35
C CYS A 343 25.42 11.73 1.33
N LYS A 344 26.11 11.80 0.17
CA LYS A 344 25.74 12.71 -0.92
C LYS A 344 24.35 12.40 -1.48
N ARG A 345 24.04 11.11 -1.68
CA ARG A 345 22.72 10.66 -2.12
C ARG A 345 21.63 10.98 -1.10
N ALA A 346 21.88 10.71 0.18
CA ALA A 346 20.97 11.02 1.28
C ALA A 346 20.64 12.51 1.34
N ALA A 347 21.65 13.39 1.25
CA ALA A 347 21.45 14.83 1.19
C ALA A 347 20.61 15.24 -0.03
N ALA A 348 20.88 14.64 -1.20
CA ALA A 348 20.13 14.91 -2.43
C ALA A 348 18.67 14.41 -2.41
N ARG A 349 18.33 13.46 -1.54
CA ARG A 349 16.97 12.90 -1.37
C ARG A 349 16.09 13.70 -0.42
N LEU A 350 16.68 14.44 0.53
CA LEU A 350 15.91 15.24 1.50
C LEU A 350 14.85 16.15 0.85
N PRO A 351 15.10 16.84 -0.29
CA PRO A 351 14.09 17.63 -0.99
C PRO A 351 12.82 16.86 -1.37
N VAL A 352 12.89 15.54 -1.56
CA VAL A 352 11.72 14.69 -1.88
C VAL A 352 10.81 14.53 -0.66
N VAL A 353 11.36 14.53 0.55
CA VAL A 353 10.60 14.35 1.80
C VAL A 353 9.84 15.61 2.20
N ILE A 354 10.36 16.79 1.88
CA ILE A 354 9.76 18.09 2.23
C ILE A 354 8.30 18.23 1.76
N PRO A 355 7.95 18.02 0.47
CA PRO A 355 6.56 18.13 0.02
C PRO A 355 5.66 17.06 0.66
N ILE A 356 6.18 15.85 0.91
CA ILE A 356 5.43 14.79 1.59
C ILE A 356 5.08 15.22 3.02
N TRP A 357 6.06 15.75 3.73
CA TRP A 357 5.88 16.22 5.10
C TRP A 357 4.89 17.39 5.15
N PHE A 358 5.04 18.37 4.26
CA PHE A 358 4.14 19.52 4.14
C PHE A 358 2.69 19.10 3.89
N LEU A 359 2.45 18.20 2.93
CA LEU A 359 1.10 17.72 2.63
C LEU A 359 0.46 16.95 3.78
N ALA A 360 1.25 16.16 4.52
CA ALA A 360 0.78 15.45 5.71
C ALA A 360 0.35 16.41 6.84
N ILE A 361 1.03 17.55 6.98
CA ILE A 361 0.69 18.59 7.95
C ILE A 361 -0.60 19.34 7.54
N ILE A 362 -0.78 19.62 6.24
CA ILE A 362 -1.93 20.37 5.74
C ILE A 362 -3.21 19.56 5.80
N PHE A 363 -3.17 18.29 5.38
CA PHE A 363 -4.33 17.44 5.18
C PHE A 363 -4.28 16.19 6.08
N PRO A 364 -4.51 16.31 7.41
CA PRO A 364 -4.45 15.17 8.34
C PRO A 364 -5.70 14.27 8.26
N PHE A 365 -6.41 14.25 7.13
CA PHE A 365 -7.70 13.57 6.93
C PHE A 365 -7.51 12.13 6.51
N PHE A 366 -7.29 11.27 7.49
CA PHE A 366 -6.82 9.90 7.27
C PHE A 366 -7.72 9.04 6.36
N GLY A 367 -9.04 8.97 6.60
CA GLY A 367 -9.97 8.26 5.72
C GLY A 367 -10.20 8.95 4.36
N PRO A 368 -10.58 10.24 4.35
CA PRO A 368 -10.85 10.98 3.12
C PRO A 368 -9.70 10.96 2.11
N ILE A 369 -8.44 11.15 2.55
CA ILE A 369 -7.28 11.14 1.64
C ILE A 369 -7.09 9.79 0.94
N ASN A 370 -7.30 8.67 1.65
CA ASN A 370 -7.19 7.33 1.05
C ASN A 370 -8.20 7.14 -0.08
N SER A 371 -9.45 7.58 0.14
CA SER A 371 -10.50 7.47 -0.87
C SER A 371 -10.24 8.35 -2.11
N THR A 372 -9.68 9.56 -1.91
CA THR A 372 -9.29 10.47 -3.00
C THR A 372 -8.12 9.91 -3.81
N VAL A 373 -7.10 9.39 -3.13
CA VAL A 373 -5.95 8.72 -3.79
C VAL A 373 -6.42 7.46 -4.52
N GLY A 374 -7.33 6.70 -3.91
CA GLY A 374 -7.98 5.54 -4.53
C GLY A 374 -8.67 5.89 -5.85
N SER A 375 -9.58 6.84 -5.81
CA SER A 375 -10.38 7.24 -6.98
C SER A 375 -9.56 7.90 -8.09
N LEU A 376 -8.62 8.80 -7.75
CA LEU A 376 -7.90 9.62 -8.73
C LEU A 376 -6.60 9.00 -9.23
N LEU A 377 -5.88 8.24 -8.39
CA LEU A 377 -4.54 7.74 -8.72
C LEU A 377 -4.53 6.23 -8.87
N VAL A 378 -5.06 5.48 -7.90
CA VAL A 378 -5.10 4.01 -7.97
C VAL A 378 -5.94 3.53 -9.15
N SER A 379 -7.08 4.16 -9.42
CA SER A 379 -7.89 3.89 -10.62
C SER A 379 -7.04 3.81 -11.89
N PHE A 380 -6.09 4.75 -12.07
CA PHE A 380 -5.23 4.80 -13.25
C PHE A 380 -4.01 3.89 -13.11
N THR A 381 -3.23 4.04 -12.04
CA THR A 381 -1.95 3.34 -11.87
C THR A 381 -2.11 1.82 -11.78
N VAL A 382 -3.17 1.35 -11.11
CA VAL A 382 -3.36 -0.06 -10.79
C VAL A 382 -4.27 -0.77 -11.78
N TYR A 383 -5.29 -0.07 -12.30
CA TYR A 383 -6.30 -0.72 -13.12
C TYR A 383 -6.28 -0.28 -14.59
N ILE A 384 -6.49 1.01 -14.87
CA ILE A 384 -6.69 1.49 -16.25
C ILE A 384 -5.40 1.43 -17.08
N ILE A 385 -4.30 1.98 -16.61
CA ILE A 385 -3.04 2.07 -17.39
C ILE A 385 -2.52 0.65 -17.70
N PRO A 386 -2.41 -0.29 -16.74
CA PRO A 386 -1.97 -1.65 -17.06
C PRO A 386 -2.86 -2.38 -18.08
N ALA A 387 -4.18 -2.26 -17.95
CA ALA A 387 -5.13 -2.90 -18.85
C ALA A 387 -5.05 -2.33 -20.29
N LEU A 388 -4.93 -1.02 -20.41
CA LEU A 388 -4.73 -0.37 -21.71
C LEU A 388 -3.36 -0.67 -22.29
N ALA A 389 -2.30 -0.62 -21.49
CA ALA A 389 -0.94 -0.91 -21.93
C ALA A 389 -0.84 -2.33 -22.49
N HIS A 390 -1.41 -3.32 -21.81
CA HIS A 390 -1.48 -4.69 -22.32
C HIS A 390 -2.23 -4.77 -23.65
N THR A 391 -3.39 -4.12 -23.74
CA THR A 391 -4.22 -4.14 -24.95
C THR A 391 -3.50 -3.51 -26.15
N PHE A 392 -2.79 -2.40 -25.93
CA PHE A 392 -2.06 -1.72 -26.99
C PHE A 392 -0.76 -2.42 -27.39
N THR A 393 -0.01 -2.99 -26.44
CA THR A 393 1.23 -3.74 -26.72
C THR A 393 0.97 -4.91 -27.66
N PHE A 394 -0.18 -5.59 -27.47
CA PHE A 394 -0.54 -6.77 -28.25
C PHE A 394 -1.59 -6.50 -29.34
N LYS A 395 -1.81 -5.24 -29.75
CA LYS A 395 -2.90 -4.88 -30.68
C LYS A 395 -2.79 -5.58 -32.06
N SER A 396 -1.57 -5.79 -32.57
CA SER A 396 -1.36 -6.41 -33.88
C SER A 396 -1.35 -7.94 -33.81
N ALA A 397 -1.72 -8.61 -34.91
CA ALA A 397 -1.66 -10.08 -35.01
C ALA A 397 -0.22 -10.58 -34.78
N ALA A 398 0.76 -9.94 -35.43
CA ALA A 398 2.17 -10.27 -35.26
C ALA A 398 2.64 -10.15 -33.80
N ALA A 399 2.21 -9.12 -33.05
CA ALA A 399 2.57 -8.99 -31.64
C ALA A 399 2.00 -10.12 -30.78
N ARG A 400 0.78 -10.60 -31.09
CA ARG A 400 0.15 -11.72 -30.39
C ARG A 400 0.80 -13.06 -30.71
N GLU A 401 1.17 -13.29 -31.96
CA GLU A 401 1.86 -14.52 -32.38
C GLU A 401 3.25 -14.62 -31.75
N ASN A 402 3.95 -13.49 -31.63
CA ASN A 402 5.31 -13.42 -31.08
C ASN A 402 5.35 -13.11 -29.57
N ALA A 403 4.20 -13.05 -28.90
CA ALA A 403 4.14 -12.75 -27.46
C ALA A 403 4.89 -13.83 -26.67
N VAL A 404 5.73 -13.40 -25.72
CA VAL A 404 6.53 -14.31 -24.88
C VAL A 404 5.64 -15.22 -24.05
N GLU A 405 4.53 -14.69 -23.54
CA GLU A 405 3.53 -15.45 -22.80
C GLU A 405 2.15 -15.31 -23.46
N GLN A 406 1.52 -16.44 -23.75
CA GLN A 406 0.15 -16.48 -24.28
C GLN A 406 -0.87 -16.43 -23.14
N PRO A 407 -2.00 -15.72 -23.32
CA PRO A 407 -3.06 -15.68 -22.31
C PRO A 407 -3.68 -17.07 -22.10
N PRO A 408 -4.10 -17.40 -20.87
CA PRO A 408 -4.54 -18.74 -20.54
C PRO A 408 -5.82 -19.14 -21.27
N ARG A 409 -6.00 -20.44 -21.49
CA ARG A 409 -7.17 -20.97 -22.20
C ARG A 409 -8.48 -20.75 -21.43
N PHE A 410 -8.44 -20.81 -20.09
CA PHE A 410 -9.64 -20.69 -19.26
C PHE A 410 -10.29 -19.29 -19.32
N VAL A 411 -9.54 -18.24 -19.66
CA VAL A 411 -10.09 -16.89 -19.89
C VAL A 411 -10.44 -16.64 -21.35
N GLY A 412 -10.50 -17.65 -22.21
CA GLY A 412 -10.81 -17.46 -23.64
C GLY A 412 -9.67 -16.85 -24.47
N ARG A 413 -8.40 -17.06 -24.05
CA ARG A 413 -7.19 -16.54 -24.72
C ARG A 413 -7.28 -15.02 -24.95
N TRP A 414 -6.77 -14.52 -26.09
CA TRP A 414 -6.71 -13.09 -26.42
C TRP A 414 -8.05 -12.38 -26.39
N VAL A 415 -9.11 -13.03 -26.89
CA VAL A 415 -10.45 -12.42 -26.94
C VAL A 415 -10.93 -12.13 -25.52
N GLY A 416 -10.93 -13.14 -24.64
CA GLY A 416 -11.41 -12.92 -23.29
C GLY A 416 -10.47 -12.06 -22.45
N THR A 417 -9.14 -12.09 -22.66
CA THR A 417 -8.22 -11.11 -22.06
C THR A 417 -8.60 -9.68 -22.43
N TYR A 418 -8.93 -9.39 -23.69
CA TYR A 418 -9.38 -8.06 -24.10
C TYR A 418 -10.74 -7.70 -23.54
N VAL A 419 -11.69 -8.63 -23.50
CA VAL A 419 -13.02 -8.40 -22.90
C VAL A 419 -12.87 -8.03 -21.42
N ILE A 420 -12.06 -8.77 -20.66
CA ILE A 420 -11.78 -8.47 -19.25
C ILE A 420 -11.11 -7.09 -19.13
N ASN A 421 -10.10 -6.80 -19.94
CA ASN A 421 -9.41 -5.49 -19.90
C ASN A 421 -10.35 -4.32 -20.18
N VAL A 422 -11.22 -4.44 -21.20
CA VAL A 422 -12.23 -3.42 -21.52
C VAL A 422 -13.20 -3.26 -20.35
N PHE A 423 -13.66 -4.37 -19.76
CA PHE A 423 -14.51 -4.33 -18.57
C PHE A 423 -13.82 -3.62 -17.40
N VAL A 424 -12.57 -3.96 -17.07
CA VAL A 424 -11.80 -3.29 -16.00
C VAL A 424 -11.71 -1.79 -16.25
N VAL A 425 -11.35 -1.38 -17.47
CA VAL A 425 -11.21 0.03 -17.83
C VAL A 425 -12.54 0.76 -17.68
N ILE A 426 -13.62 0.25 -18.24
CA ILE A 426 -14.95 0.89 -18.18
C ILE A 426 -15.46 0.94 -16.74
N TRP A 427 -15.39 -0.17 -16.01
CA TRP A 427 -15.85 -0.25 -14.63
C TRP A 427 -15.11 0.74 -13.74
N VAL A 428 -13.77 0.74 -13.79
CA VAL A 428 -12.96 1.60 -12.93
C VAL A 428 -13.05 3.06 -13.35
N LEU A 429 -13.20 3.38 -14.65
CA LEU A 429 -13.48 4.75 -15.09
C LEU A 429 -14.81 5.27 -14.54
N ILE A 430 -15.88 4.46 -14.56
CA ILE A 430 -17.21 4.91 -14.12
C ILE A 430 -17.32 4.91 -12.59
N VAL A 431 -17.01 3.78 -11.95
CA VAL A 431 -17.23 3.58 -10.50
C VAL A 431 -16.07 4.12 -9.69
N GLY A 432 -14.82 3.87 -10.11
CA GLY A 432 -13.62 4.29 -9.39
C GLY A 432 -13.33 5.79 -9.57
N PHE A 433 -13.11 6.23 -10.80
CA PHE A 433 -12.77 7.61 -11.11
C PHE A 433 -13.99 8.53 -11.18
N GLY A 434 -15.07 8.13 -11.86
CA GLY A 434 -16.27 8.94 -12.04
C GLY A 434 -17.03 9.18 -10.74
N PHE A 435 -17.89 8.24 -10.35
CA PHE A 435 -18.68 8.36 -9.12
C PHE A 435 -17.80 8.40 -7.87
N GLY A 436 -16.76 7.58 -7.85
CA GLY A 436 -15.80 7.53 -6.76
C GLY A 436 -15.01 8.84 -6.59
N GLY A 437 -14.49 9.43 -7.68
CA GLY A 437 -13.78 10.69 -7.63
C GLY A 437 -14.69 11.84 -7.21
N TRP A 438 -15.92 11.90 -7.73
CA TRP A 438 -16.92 12.87 -7.29
C TRP A 438 -17.21 12.76 -5.78
N ALA A 439 -17.51 11.55 -5.30
CA ALA A 439 -17.86 11.32 -3.90
C ALA A 439 -16.68 11.59 -2.94
N SER A 440 -15.50 11.05 -3.27
CA SER A 440 -14.28 11.28 -2.48
C SER A 440 -13.90 12.75 -2.45
N MET A 441 -14.09 13.49 -3.54
CA MET A 441 -13.76 14.92 -3.57
C MET A 441 -14.76 15.78 -2.81
N ILE A 442 -16.05 15.51 -2.91
CA ILE A 442 -17.05 16.17 -2.04
C ILE A 442 -16.74 15.90 -0.57
N ASN A 443 -16.46 14.64 -0.21
CA ASN A 443 -16.10 14.30 1.16
C ASN A 443 -14.83 15.04 1.59
N PHE A 444 -13.78 15.05 0.78
CA PHE A 444 -12.53 15.74 1.11
C PHE A 444 -12.71 17.25 1.29
N VAL A 445 -13.44 17.91 0.39
CA VAL A 445 -13.75 19.35 0.49
C VAL A 445 -14.58 19.63 1.74
N HIS A 446 -15.60 18.83 2.01
CA HIS A 446 -16.42 18.98 3.21
C HIS A 446 -15.59 18.88 4.51
N GLN A 447 -14.55 18.04 4.53
CA GLN A 447 -13.65 17.92 5.69
C GLN A 447 -12.75 19.15 5.83
N ILE A 448 -12.29 19.72 4.73
CA ILE A 448 -11.59 21.02 4.72
C ILE A 448 -12.51 22.12 5.26
N ASP A 449 -13.75 22.20 4.77
CA ASP A 449 -14.70 23.23 5.19
C ASP A 449 -15.09 23.09 6.68
N THR A 450 -15.14 21.86 7.19
CA THR A 450 -15.53 21.57 8.58
C THR A 450 -14.37 21.79 9.57
N PHE A 451 -13.16 21.33 9.24
CA PHE A 451 -12.04 21.30 10.18
C PHE A 451 -10.94 22.33 9.89
N GLY A 452 -10.95 22.93 8.70
CA GLY A 452 -9.91 23.81 8.19
C GLY A 452 -8.63 23.08 7.75
N LEU A 453 -7.79 23.80 7.01
CA LEU A 453 -6.43 23.37 6.70
C LEU A 453 -5.56 23.45 7.96
N PHE A 454 -4.53 22.61 8.05
CA PHE A 454 -3.60 22.58 9.20
C PHE A 454 -4.28 22.32 10.55
N THR A 455 -5.43 21.66 10.58
CA THR A 455 -6.13 21.39 11.85
C THR A 455 -5.21 20.64 12.82
N LYS A 456 -5.22 21.01 14.11
CA LYS A 456 -4.33 20.39 15.12
C LYS A 456 -4.60 18.89 15.26
N CYS A 457 -5.86 18.50 15.23
CA CYS A 457 -6.27 17.13 15.50
C CYS A 457 -7.57 16.79 14.73
N TYR A 458 -7.49 15.85 13.80
CA TYR A 458 -8.64 15.30 13.07
C TYR A 458 -9.28 14.16 13.86
N GLN A 459 -10.61 14.17 14.05
CA GLN A 459 -11.37 13.16 14.83
C GLN A 459 -10.75 12.91 16.22
N CYS A 460 -10.47 13.98 16.95
CA CYS A 460 -10.04 13.92 18.34
C CYS A 460 -11.17 14.46 19.23
N PRO A 461 -11.28 14.04 20.50
CA PRO A 461 -12.22 14.64 21.42
C PRO A 461 -12.05 16.16 21.44
N PRO A 462 -13.15 16.94 21.52
CA PRO A 462 -13.03 18.39 21.67
C PRO A 462 -12.15 18.70 22.90
N PRO A 463 -11.26 19.71 22.81
CA PRO A 463 -10.50 20.12 23.99
C PRO A 463 -11.50 20.44 25.12
N LEU A 464 -11.22 19.92 26.32
CA LEU A 464 -11.95 20.35 27.52
C LEU A 464 -11.94 21.88 27.53
N PRO A 465 -13.11 22.53 27.71
CA PRO A 465 -13.14 23.98 27.77
C PRO A 465 -12.16 24.40 28.86
N ASN A 466 -11.17 25.21 28.47
CA ASN A 466 -10.31 25.89 29.43
C ASN A 466 -11.23 26.64 30.37
N ASN A 467 -11.40 26.15 31.59
CA ASN A 467 -11.91 26.94 32.70
C ASN A 467 -10.86 28.01 32.99
N LEU A 468 -10.83 29.04 32.15
CA LEU A 468 -10.33 30.36 32.48
C LEU A 468 -11.29 30.93 33.52
N ASN A 469 -11.11 30.48 34.77
CA ASN A 469 -11.46 31.15 36.02
C ASN A 469 -11.08 30.22 37.19
N ALA A 470 -9.79 29.94 37.34
CA ALA A 470 -9.24 29.45 38.60
C ALA A 470 -8.77 30.64 39.42
N THR A 471 -9.71 31.39 39.98
CA THR A 471 -9.48 32.15 41.21
C THR A 471 -10.43 31.62 42.27
N ASN A 472 -9.85 30.91 43.24
CA ASN A 472 -10.39 30.57 44.55
C ASN A 472 -11.66 29.70 44.60
N ALA A 473 -11.48 28.37 44.57
CA ALA A 473 -12.32 27.47 45.36
C ALA A 473 -11.55 26.19 45.71
N ALA A 474 -11.65 25.79 46.98
CA ALA A 474 -10.95 24.70 47.65
C ALA A 474 -11.10 23.32 46.97
N PRO A 475 -10.17 22.37 47.19
CA PRO A 475 -10.19 21.07 46.52
C PRO A 475 -11.38 20.22 46.97
N PRO A 476 -12.09 19.53 46.06
CA PRO A 476 -13.10 18.55 46.44
C PRO A 476 -12.44 17.27 46.96
N LEU A 477 -13.04 16.73 48.03
CA LEU A 477 -12.67 15.49 48.71
C LEU A 477 -12.66 14.28 47.77
N TYR A 478 -11.55 13.55 47.81
CA TYR A 478 -11.35 12.25 47.17
C TYR A 478 -12.25 11.20 47.84
N HIS A 479 -13.17 10.59 47.08
CA HIS A 479 -13.81 9.32 47.47
C HIS A 479 -13.08 8.15 46.76
N PRO A 480 -12.53 7.16 47.49
CA PRO A 480 -11.90 6.01 46.86
C PRO A 480 -12.95 4.98 46.41
N ILE A 481 -12.93 4.61 45.13
CA ILE A 481 -13.71 3.50 44.60
C ILE A 481 -12.98 2.18 44.90
N ASN A 482 -13.67 1.31 45.63
CA ASN A 482 -13.24 -0.02 46.03
C ASN A 482 -12.84 -0.90 44.83
N ARG A 483 -11.62 -1.45 44.89
CA ARG A 483 -11.26 -2.71 44.22
C ARG A 483 -11.88 -3.86 45.00
N THR A 484 -12.82 -4.59 44.40
CA THR A 484 -13.15 -5.95 44.83
C THR A 484 -12.59 -6.93 43.81
N HIS A 485 -11.49 -7.57 44.18
CA HIS A 485 -11.10 -8.88 43.69
C HIS A 485 -12.14 -9.89 44.18
N HIS A 486 -12.64 -10.74 43.28
CA HIS A 486 -13.12 -12.06 43.66
C HIS A 486 -12.51 -13.10 42.72
N LEU A 487 -11.71 -13.95 43.38
CA LEU A 487 -11.29 -15.33 43.11
C LEU A 487 -11.59 -15.96 41.75
#